data_AF-A0A328SPL2-F1
#
_entry.id   AF-A0A328SPL2-F1
#
_cell.length_a   1.000
_cell.length_b   1.000
_cell.length_c   1.000
_cell.angle_alpha   90.00
_cell.angle_beta   90.00
_cell.angle_gamma   90.00
#
_symmetry.space_group_name_H-M   'P 1'
#
loop_
_entity.id
_entity.type
_entity.pdbx_description
1 polymer ?
#
loop_
_entity_poly.entity_id
_entity_poly.type
_entity_poly.pdbx_seq_one_letter_code
_entity_poly.pdbx_strand_id
1 'polypeptide(L)'
;MKNNKKEILIKFNPKADINEVDDLIYIVQDKIDQIDKNYYLKESESPFIYFLEYQNPNELIKKIKMNKELEQLLEIIPVTCVMSNTNYVISTILRKIRHKITYNDTFNLTCHNDYPYAYDEDRMQTELTKQIKNIIKIKEDETCPNWDINLYIIGEITGINIKRKYYNQI
;
A
#
# COMPACT_ATOMS: atom_id res chain seq x y z
N MET A 1 20.43 10.53 3.30
CA MET A 1 20.35 9.17 3.87
C MET A 1 19.32 8.36 3.09
N LYS A 2 19.69 7.19 2.55
CA LYS A 2 18.76 6.28 1.87
C LYS A 2 17.95 5.51 2.92
N ASN A 3 16.83 6.07 3.36
CA ASN A 3 15.86 5.32 4.13
C ASN A 3 15.03 4.47 3.16
N ASN A 4 15.54 3.28 2.86
CA ASN A 4 14.76 2.21 2.25
C ASN A 4 13.86 1.59 3.33
N LYS A 5 13.08 2.44 4.01
CA LYS A 5 12.17 2.04 5.08
C LYS A 5 11.10 1.20 4.43
N LYS A 6 11.14 -0.10 4.75
CA LYS A 6 10.13 -1.02 4.28
C LYS A 6 8.97 -0.87 5.25
N GLU A 7 7.86 -0.37 4.75
CA GLU A 7 6.71 -0.03 5.55
C GLU A 7 5.58 -1.01 5.26
N ILE A 8 4.76 -1.23 6.27
CA ILE A 8 3.54 -2.01 6.20
C ILE A 8 2.39 -1.07 6.53
N LEU A 9 1.36 -1.08 5.72
CA LEU A 9 0.08 -0.47 6.02
C LEU A 9 -0.80 -1.53 6.69
N ILE A 10 -1.31 -1.19 7.87
CA ILE A 10 -2.28 -1.97 8.62
C ILE A 10 -3.60 -1.22 8.54
N LYS A 11 -4.62 -1.84 7.94
CA LYS A 11 -5.94 -1.27 7.74
C LYS A 11 -6.96 -2.08 8.50
N PHE A 12 -7.68 -1.45 9.41
CA PHE A 12 -8.80 -2.05 10.13
C PHE A 12 -10.08 -1.95 9.30
N ASN A 13 -11.00 -2.89 9.49
CA ASN A 13 -12.29 -2.84 8.80
C ASN A 13 -13.07 -1.58 9.22
N PRO A 14 -13.51 -0.72 8.29
CA PRO A 14 -14.21 0.54 8.60
C PRO A 14 -15.58 0.36 9.27
N LYS A 15 -16.06 -0.87 9.42
CA LYS A 15 -17.26 -1.21 10.22
C LYS A 15 -16.99 -1.34 11.73
N ALA A 16 -15.73 -1.33 12.16
CA ALA A 16 -15.36 -1.37 13.57
C ALA A 16 -15.65 -0.02 14.24
N ASP A 17 -16.07 -0.05 15.50
CA ASP A 17 -16.12 1.15 16.35
C ASP A 17 -14.69 1.68 16.56
N ILE A 18 -14.48 3.00 16.62
CA ILE A 18 -13.15 3.58 16.86
C ILE A 18 -12.56 3.04 18.18
N ASN A 19 -13.39 2.82 19.20
CA ASN A 19 -12.93 2.23 20.46
C ASN A 19 -12.47 0.77 20.28
N GLU A 20 -13.09 0.02 19.35
CA GLU A 20 -12.65 -1.34 19.02
C GLU A 20 -11.32 -1.32 18.26
N VAL A 21 -11.04 -0.29 17.47
CA VAL A 21 -9.76 -0.15 16.75
C VAL A 21 -8.60 0.02 17.73
N ASP A 22 -8.79 0.78 18.81
CA ASP A 22 -7.78 0.94 19.86
C ASP A 22 -7.46 -0.40 20.53
N ASP A 23 -8.47 -1.19 20.88
CA ASP A 23 -8.26 -2.54 21.44
C ASP A 23 -7.56 -3.47 20.43
N LEU A 24 -7.96 -3.41 19.16
CA LEU A 24 -7.36 -4.21 18.10
C LEU A 24 -5.89 -3.86 17.85
N ILE A 25 -5.50 -2.58 17.94
CA ILE A 25 -4.10 -2.21 17.75
C ILE A 25 -3.21 -2.77 18.87
N TYR A 26 -3.71 -2.83 20.12
CA TYR A 26 -2.97 -3.48 21.21
C TYR A 26 -2.78 -4.98 20.96
N ILE A 27 -3.80 -5.68 20.45
CA ILE A 27 -3.70 -7.10 20.09
C ILE A 27 -2.66 -7.28 18.97
N VAL A 28 -2.68 -6.41 17.96
CA VAL A 28 -1.71 -6.44 16.86
C VAL A 28 -0.29 -6.22 17.37
N GLN A 29 -0.09 -5.23 18.24
CA GLN A 29 1.21 -4.97 18.86
C GLN A 29 1.69 -6.16 19.68
N ASP A 30 0.85 -6.79 20.51
CA ASP A 30 1.20 -8.02 21.26
C ASP A 30 1.70 -9.13 20.32
N LYS A 31 1.02 -9.33 19.19
CA LYS A 31 1.44 -10.35 18.20
C LYS A 31 2.73 -9.99 17.48
N ILE A 32 2.97 -8.71 17.18
CA ILE A 32 4.24 -8.28 16.59
C ILE A 32 5.37 -8.43 17.62
N ASP A 33 5.13 -8.08 18.88
CA ASP A 33 6.09 -8.18 19.98
C ASP A 33 6.56 -9.62 20.25
N GLN A 34 5.70 -10.60 20.01
CA GLN A 34 6.03 -12.04 20.06
C GLN A 34 6.97 -12.47 18.91
N ILE A 35 7.06 -11.67 17.86
CA ILE A 35 7.88 -11.94 16.67
C ILE A 35 9.21 -11.19 16.78
N ASP A 36 9.15 -9.86 16.94
CA ASP A 36 10.29 -8.96 17.09
C ASP A 36 9.78 -7.60 17.57
N LYS A 37 10.46 -7.05 18.59
CA LYS A 37 10.14 -5.73 19.17
C LYS A 37 10.79 -4.56 18.44
N ASN A 38 11.67 -4.83 17.48
CA ASN A 38 12.38 -3.80 16.73
C ASN A 38 11.54 -3.27 15.56
N TYR A 39 10.39 -2.68 15.88
CA TYR A 39 9.52 -2.00 14.93
C TYR A 39 9.19 -0.58 15.40
N TYR A 40 8.68 0.23 14.48
CA TYR A 40 8.12 1.53 14.82
C TYR A 40 6.72 1.65 14.22
N LEU A 41 5.72 1.79 15.09
CA LEU A 41 4.33 2.01 14.70
C LEU A 41 4.04 3.51 14.67
N LYS A 42 3.40 3.97 13.60
CA LYS A 42 2.95 5.33 13.40
C LYS A 42 1.45 5.34 13.21
N GLU A 43 0.79 6.24 13.91
CA GLU A 43 -0.57 6.67 13.60
C GLU A 43 -0.60 7.38 12.24
N SER A 44 -1.73 7.28 11.56
CA SER A 44 -2.00 8.04 10.34
C SER A 44 -3.11 9.06 10.61
N GLU A 45 -3.40 9.91 9.62
CA GLU A 45 -4.55 10.81 9.71
C GLU A 45 -5.89 10.06 9.78
N SER A 46 -5.93 8.80 9.31
CA SER A 46 -7.08 7.91 9.45
C SER A 46 -7.00 7.09 10.75
N PRO A 47 -8.04 7.11 11.60
CA PRO A 47 -8.06 6.31 12.83
C PRO A 47 -8.06 4.80 12.55
N PHE A 48 -8.43 4.39 11.32
CA PHE A 48 -8.49 2.99 10.91
C PHE A 48 -7.20 2.50 10.23
N ILE A 49 -6.19 3.36 10.06
CA ILE A 49 -4.97 3.00 9.34
C ILE A 49 -3.73 3.36 10.15
N TYR A 50 -2.80 2.42 10.20
CA TYR A 50 -1.50 2.58 10.85
C TYR A 50 -0.38 2.19 9.89
N PHE A 51 0.77 2.84 10.05
CA PHE A 51 1.99 2.49 9.33
C PHE A 51 3.00 1.86 10.28
N LEU A 52 3.51 0.70 9.91
CA LEU A 52 4.51 -0.04 10.67
C LEU A 52 5.82 -0.09 9.88
N GLU A 53 6.88 0.52 10.41
CA GLU A 53 8.23 0.34 9.91
C GLU A 53 8.83 -0.96 10.46
N TYR A 54 9.24 -1.85 9.56
CA TYR A 54 9.82 -3.13 9.95
C TYR A 54 10.91 -3.58 8.97
N GLN A 55 11.98 -4.21 9.46
CA GLN A 55 13.14 -4.57 8.63
C GLN A 55 12.78 -5.63 7.55
N ASN A 56 11.86 -6.53 7.86
CA ASN A 56 11.43 -7.60 6.96
C ASN A 56 9.90 -7.75 6.83
N PRO A 57 9.21 -6.83 6.12
CA PRO A 57 7.75 -6.81 6.07
C PRO A 57 7.09 -8.10 5.62
N ASN A 58 7.65 -8.77 4.60
CA ASN A 58 7.04 -9.97 4.04
C ASN A 58 6.98 -11.12 5.06
N GLU A 59 8.00 -11.23 5.91
CA GLU A 59 8.04 -12.24 6.96
C GLU A 59 7.01 -11.94 8.04
N LEU A 60 6.91 -10.67 8.46
CA LEU A 60 5.92 -10.25 9.44
C LEU A 60 4.49 -10.45 8.94
N ILE A 61 4.21 -10.03 7.69
CA ILE A 61 2.92 -10.26 7.03
C ILE A 61 2.57 -11.75 7.03
N LYS A 62 3.52 -12.62 6.69
CA LYS A 62 3.28 -14.08 6.68
C LYS A 62 2.90 -14.58 8.06
N LYS A 63 3.62 -14.14 9.11
CA LYS A 63 3.36 -14.55 10.50
C LYS A 63 2.00 -14.06 10.98
N ILE A 64 1.63 -12.81 10.69
CA ILE A 64 0.32 -12.27 11.08
C ILE A 64 -0.81 -12.97 10.33
N LYS A 65 -0.65 -13.24 9.02
CA LYS A 65 -1.64 -13.99 8.23
C LYS A 65 -1.84 -15.44 8.69
N MET A 66 -0.89 -16.02 9.41
CA MET A 66 -1.10 -17.35 10.02
C MET A 66 -2.03 -17.30 11.23
N ASN A 67 -2.30 -16.11 11.79
CA ASN A 67 -3.27 -15.92 12.84
C ASN A 67 -4.65 -15.60 12.24
N LYS A 68 -5.55 -16.60 12.27
CA LYS A 68 -6.90 -16.50 11.70
C LYS A 68 -7.77 -15.40 12.33
N GLU A 69 -7.53 -15.09 13.61
CA GLU A 69 -8.27 -14.03 14.31
C GLU A 69 -7.94 -12.67 13.71
N LEU A 70 -6.66 -12.37 13.54
CA LEU A 70 -6.22 -11.11 12.93
C LEU A 70 -6.54 -11.05 11.43
N GLU A 71 -6.43 -12.17 10.71
CA GLU A 71 -6.71 -12.20 9.25
C GLU A 71 -8.13 -11.71 8.88
N GLN A 72 -9.11 -11.91 9.77
CA GLN A 72 -10.49 -11.49 9.53
C GLN A 72 -10.78 -10.02 9.90
N LEU A 73 -9.94 -9.43 10.76
CA LEU A 73 -10.19 -8.13 11.39
C LEU A 73 -9.43 -7.00 10.71
N LEU A 74 -8.33 -7.31 10.02
CA LEU A 74 -7.45 -6.33 9.42
C LEU A 74 -6.88 -6.79 8.08
N GLU A 75 -6.47 -5.81 7.29
CA GLU A 75 -5.70 -5.99 6.07
C GLU A 75 -4.27 -5.51 6.30
N ILE A 76 -3.29 -6.32 5.89
CA ILE A 76 -1.86 -5.99 6.01
C ILE A 76 -1.22 -5.96 4.64
N ILE A 77 -0.67 -4.80 4.28
CA ILE A 77 -0.23 -4.50 2.93
C ILE A 77 1.20 -3.96 2.97
N PRO A 78 2.17 -4.58 2.27
CA PRO A 78 3.49 -4.01 2.18
C PRO A 78 3.45 -2.76 1.28
N VAL A 79 3.93 -1.64 1.78
CA VAL A 79 3.87 -0.35 1.07
C VAL A 79 5.24 0.31 1.02
N THR A 80 5.34 1.34 0.17
CA THR A 80 6.40 2.33 0.25
C THR A 80 5.72 3.67 0.43
N CYS A 81 5.93 4.32 1.58
CA CYS A 81 5.29 5.59 1.84
C CYS A 81 6.08 6.73 1.21
N VAL A 82 5.34 7.69 0.66
CA VAL A 82 5.85 8.95 0.14
C VAL A 82 4.92 10.07 0.57
N MET A 83 5.39 11.31 0.51
CA MET A 83 4.48 12.45 0.63
C MET A 83 3.43 12.41 -0.48
N SER A 84 2.18 12.73 -0.15
CA SER A 84 1.02 12.82 -1.05
C SER A 84 1.18 13.98 -2.04
N ASN A 85 2.07 13.76 -3.00
CA ASN A 85 2.35 14.66 -4.10
C ASN A 85 2.53 13.81 -5.37
N THR A 86 1.82 14.18 -6.42
CA THR A 86 1.80 13.47 -7.71
C THR A 86 3.21 13.16 -8.23
N ASN A 87 4.16 14.09 -8.11
CA ASN A 87 5.53 13.88 -8.60
C ASN A 87 6.30 12.83 -7.77
N TYR A 88 6.14 12.83 -6.44
CA TYR A 88 6.78 11.84 -5.57
C TYR A 88 6.19 10.45 -5.75
N VAL A 89 4.87 10.37 -5.95
CA VAL A 89 4.16 9.13 -6.25
C VAL A 89 4.66 8.54 -7.57
N ILE A 90 4.62 9.33 -8.65
CA ILE A 90 5.07 8.89 -9.99
C ILE A 90 6.53 8.47 -9.98
N SER A 91 7.42 9.29 -9.43
CA SER A 91 8.85 8.98 -9.40
C SER A 91 9.13 7.67 -8.65
N THR A 92 8.37 7.37 -7.59
CA THR A 92 8.48 6.13 -6.83
C THR A 92 7.96 4.93 -7.59
N ILE A 93 6.82 5.05 -8.28
CA ILE A 93 6.28 4.02 -9.17
C ILE A 93 7.30 3.70 -10.27
N LEU A 94 7.76 4.72 -10.99
CA LEU A 94 8.72 4.59 -12.08
C LEU A 94 10.01 3.92 -11.61
N ARG A 95 10.57 4.33 -10.47
CA ARG A 95 11.77 3.72 -9.90
C ARG A 95 11.60 2.22 -9.66
N LYS A 96 10.40 1.75 -9.29
CA LYS A 96 10.14 0.33 -9.03
C LYS A 96 9.94 -0.51 -10.29
N ILE A 97 9.29 0.04 -11.32
CA ILE A 97 8.83 -0.75 -12.48
C ILE A 97 9.60 -0.48 -13.78
N ARG A 98 10.18 0.71 -13.98
CA ARG A 98 10.73 1.16 -15.29
C ARG A 98 11.75 0.20 -15.90
N HIS A 99 12.58 -0.45 -15.09
CA HIS A 99 13.62 -1.38 -15.58
C HIS A 99 13.15 -2.85 -15.67
N LYS A 100 11.90 -3.13 -15.31
CA LYS A 100 11.31 -4.48 -15.27
C LYS A 100 10.18 -4.67 -16.27
N ILE A 101 9.69 -3.58 -16.85
CA ILE A 101 8.60 -3.56 -17.82
C ILE A 101 9.06 -4.05 -19.19
N THR A 102 8.17 -4.74 -19.89
CA THR A 102 8.31 -5.06 -21.32
C THR A 102 7.27 -4.30 -22.14
N TYR A 103 7.45 -4.21 -23.46
CA TYR A 103 6.53 -3.48 -24.35
C TYR A 103 5.10 -4.03 -24.33
N ASN A 104 4.94 -5.33 -24.07
CA ASN A 104 3.64 -5.99 -24.01
C ASN A 104 3.03 -5.95 -22.61
N ASP A 105 3.73 -5.42 -21.61
CA ASP A 105 3.18 -5.32 -20.27
C ASP A 105 2.00 -4.34 -20.27
N THR A 106 1.04 -4.60 -19.39
CA THR A 106 -0.07 -3.71 -19.06
C THR A 106 -0.03 -3.32 -17.58
N PHE A 107 -0.76 -2.27 -17.21
CA PHE A 107 -0.90 -1.88 -15.81
C PHE A 107 -2.33 -1.49 -15.46
N ASN A 108 -2.65 -1.56 -14.17
CA ASN A 108 -3.84 -0.96 -13.58
C ASN A 108 -3.40 -0.09 -12.40
N LEU A 109 -4.04 1.06 -12.23
CA LEU A 109 -3.82 1.95 -11.09
C LEU A 109 -5.13 2.15 -10.35
N THR A 110 -5.12 1.84 -9.06
CA THR A 110 -6.27 2.01 -8.18
C THR A 110 -5.88 2.93 -7.03
N CYS A 111 -6.57 4.04 -6.91
CA CYS A 111 -6.55 4.86 -5.70
C CYS A 111 -7.52 4.23 -4.68
N HIS A 112 -7.13 4.26 -3.41
CA HIS A 112 -7.96 3.86 -2.28
C HIS A 112 -8.07 5.10 -1.39
N ASN A 113 -9.26 5.71 -1.35
CA ASN A 113 -9.56 6.80 -0.44
C ASN A 113 -10.16 6.28 0.87
N ASP A 114 -9.31 5.74 1.73
CA ASP A 114 -9.72 5.18 3.02
C ASP A 114 -9.86 6.26 4.14
N TYR A 115 -9.99 7.53 3.75
CA TYR A 115 -10.12 8.67 4.65
C TYR A 115 -11.26 9.61 4.20
N PRO A 116 -12.15 10.08 5.11
CA PRO A 116 -13.41 10.74 4.72
C PRO A 116 -13.24 12.18 4.22
N TYR A 117 -12.02 12.69 4.07
CA TYR A 117 -11.82 13.99 3.43
C TYR A 117 -11.91 13.81 1.92
N ALA A 118 -12.75 14.64 1.30
CA ALA A 118 -12.98 14.67 -0.13
C ALA A 118 -11.71 15.10 -0.87
N TYR A 119 -10.76 14.18 -1.02
CA TYR A 119 -9.74 14.26 -2.02
C TYR A 119 -10.38 13.89 -3.35
N ASP A 120 -10.11 14.66 -4.40
CA ASP A 120 -10.63 14.41 -5.76
C ASP A 120 -9.90 13.19 -6.35
N GLU A 121 -10.28 12.01 -5.85
CA GLU A 121 -9.71 10.70 -6.14
C GLU A 121 -9.68 10.43 -7.64
N ASP A 122 -10.81 10.66 -8.30
CA ASP A 122 -10.98 10.48 -9.75
C ASP A 122 -10.01 11.36 -10.54
N ARG A 123 -9.85 12.63 -10.14
CA ARG A 123 -8.89 13.53 -10.79
C ARG A 123 -7.46 13.07 -10.57
N MET A 124 -7.09 12.68 -9.35
CA MET A 124 -5.72 12.24 -9.07
C MET A 124 -5.39 10.93 -9.79
N GLN A 125 -6.30 9.95 -9.76
CA GLN A 125 -6.18 8.70 -10.51
C GLN A 125 -6.02 8.98 -12.01
N THR A 126 -6.91 9.81 -12.58
CA THR A 126 -6.86 10.19 -14.00
C THR A 126 -5.53 10.86 -14.37
N GLU A 127 -5.05 11.78 -13.54
CA GLU A 127 -3.79 12.49 -13.77
C GLU A 127 -2.59 11.53 -13.70
N LEU A 128 -2.52 10.70 -12.66
CA LEU A 128 -1.45 9.71 -12.47
C LEU A 128 -1.42 8.69 -13.61
N THR A 129 -2.58 8.14 -13.98
CA THR A 129 -2.71 7.19 -15.09
C THR A 129 -2.21 7.81 -16.40
N LYS A 130 -2.61 9.05 -16.70
CA LYS A 130 -2.16 9.76 -17.90
C LYS A 130 -0.64 9.96 -17.90
N GLN A 131 -0.05 10.37 -16.78
CA GLN A 131 1.40 10.56 -16.68
C GLN A 131 2.17 9.25 -16.80
N ILE A 132 1.70 8.17 -16.16
CA ILE A 132 2.31 6.84 -16.26
C ILE A 132 2.27 6.32 -17.70
N LYS A 133 1.12 6.42 -18.39
CA LYS A 133 0.98 6.07 -19.82
C LYS A 133 1.99 6.81 -20.68
N ASN A 134 2.14 8.11 -20.47
CA ASN A 134 3.04 8.96 -21.25
C ASN A 134 4.53 8.60 -21.05
N ILE A 135 4.92 8.20 -19.84
CA ILE A 135 6.33 7.95 -19.52
C ILE A 135 6.74 6.50 -19.84
N ILE A 136 5.92 5.52 -19.47
CA ILE A 136 6.28 4.09 -19.54
C ILE A 136 5.88 3.47 -20.89
N LYS A 137 4.95 4.09 -21.62
CA LYS A 137 4.45 3.63 -22.93
C LYS A 137 3.82 2.22 -22.92
N ILE A 138 3.34 1.77 -21.77
CA ILE A 138 2.55 0.54 -21.63
C ILE A 138 1.07 0.89 -21.52
N LYS A 139 0.21 -0.04 -21.93
CA LYS A 139 -1.26 0.17 -21.93
C LYS A 139 -1.85 -0.07 -20.55
N GLU A 140 -2.97 0.60 -20.29
CA GLU A 140 -3.80 0.27 -19.13
C GLU A 140 -4.70 -0.92 -19.47
N ASP A 141 -4.87 -1.83 -18.51
CA ASP A 141 -5.77 -2.97 -18.57
C ASP A 141 -6.33 -3.22 -17.17
N GLU A 142 -7.61 -2.91 -16.96
CA GLU A 142 -8.27 -3.06 -15.66
C GLU A 142 -8.57 -4.54 -15.33
N THR A 143 -8.57 -5.43 -16.34
CA THR A 143 -9.00 -6.82 -16.20
C THR A 143 -7.83 -7.76 -15.89
N CYS A 144 -6.75 -7.67 -16.67
CA CYS A 144 -5.59 -8.55 -16.57
C CYS A 144 -4.25 -7.77 -16.57
N PRO A 145 -4.02 -6.84 -15.62
CA PRO A 145 -2.83 -6.00 -15.60
C PRO A 145 -1.56 -6.75 -15.19
N ASN A 146 -0.50 -6.75 -16.01
CA ASN A 146 0.80 -7.27 -15.57
C ASN A 146 1.34 -6.56 -14.33
N TRP A 147 1.00 -5.29 -14.14
CA TRP A 147 1.36 -4.46 -12.99
C TRP A 147 0.13 -3.89 -12.31
N ASP A 148 -0.12 -4.31 -11.08
CA ASP A 148 -1.20 -3.82 -10.25
C ASP A 148 -0.63 -2.80 -9.24
N ILE A 149 -0.99 -1.53 -9.41
CA ILE A 149 -0.48 -0.38 -8.65
C ILE A 149 -1.61 0.14 -7.76
N ASN A 150 -1.47 -0.03 -6.45
CA ASN A 150 -2.45 0.41 -5.46
C ASN A 150 -1.88 1.58 -4.66
N LEU A 151 -2.63 2.67 -4.59
CA LEU A 151 -2.27 3.89 -3.89
C LEU A 151 -3.23 4.12 -2.73
N TYR A 152 -2.73 4.08 -1.50
CA TYR A 152 -3.50 4.37 -0.29
C TYR A 152 -3.19 5.80 0.14
N ILE A 153 -4.11 6.72 -0.11
CA ILE A 153 -3.91 8.16 0.13
C ILE A 153 -4.49 8.47 1.51
N ILE A 154 -3.63 8.81 2.45
CA ILE A 154 -4.01 9.05 3.84
C ILE A 154 -3.41 10.40 4.24
N GLY A 155 -4.17 11.46 3.96
CA GLY A 155 -3.74 12.83 4.17
C GLY A 155 -2.43 13.16 3.46
N GLU A 156 -1.42 13.58 4.20
CA GLU A 156 -0.10 13.96 3.65
C GLU A 156 0.77 12.78 3.22
N ILE A 157 0.37 11.53 3.50
CA ILE A 157 1.14 10.33 3.17
C ILE A 157 0.38 9.46 2.16
N THR A 158 1.08 9.01 1.12
CA THR A 158 0.58 8.00 0.19
C THR A 158 1.39 6.71 0.33
N GLY A 159 0.71 5.62 0.69
CA GLY A 159 1.26 4.27 0.67
C GLY A 159 1.17 3.65 -0.73
N ILE A 160 2.30 3.21 -1.29
CA ILE A 160 2.35 2.63 -2.65
C ILE A 160 2.62 1.13 -2.58
N ASN A 161 1.63 0.31 -2.98
CA ASN A 161 1.78 -1.13 -3.18
C ASN A 161 1.84 -1.43 -4.68
N ILE A 162 2.86 -2.17 -5.14
CA ILE A 162 2.99 -2.58 -6.54
C ILE A 162 3.21 -4.08 -6.59
N LYS A 163 2.33 -4.79 -7.30
CA LYS A 163 2.40 -6.23 -7.50
C LYS A 163 2.57 -6.53 -9.00
N ARG A 164 3.55 -7.36 -9.34
CA ARG A 164 3.66 -7.93 -10.68
C ARG A 164 2.82 -9.21 -10.72
N LYS A 165 1.86 -9.29 -11.64
CA LYS A 165 1.08 -10.49 -11.90
C LYS A 165 1.68 -11.21 -13.11
N TYR A 166 1.99 -12.49 -12.93
CA TYR A 166 2.44 -13.36 -14.01
C TYR A 166 1.20 -14.04 -14.60
N TYR A 167 0.58 -13.40 -15.57
CA TYR A 167 -0.43 -14.06 -16.39
C TYR A 167 0.32 -14.89 -17.43
N ASN A 168 0.22 -16.22 -17.31
CA ASN A 168 0.63 -17.22 -18.29
C ASN A 168 1.87 -16.85 -19.12
N GLN A 169 3.06 -17.14 -18.58
CA GLN A 169 4.22 -17.42 -19.43
C GLN A 169 3.95 -18.77 -20.13
N ILE A 170 3.26 -18.73 -21.26
CA ILE A 170 3.24 -19.84 -22.23
C ILE A 170 4.44 -19.66 -23.14
#